data_AF-A0A7K2JWJ8-F1
#
_entry.id   AF-A0A7K2JWJ8-F1
#
_cell.length_a   1.000
_cell.length_b   1.000
_cell.length_c   1.000
_cell.angle_alpha   90.00
_cell.angle_beta   90.00
_cell.angle_gamma   90.00
#
_symmetry.space_group_name_H-M   'P 1'
#
loop_
_entity.id
_entity.type
_entity.pdbx_description
1 polymer ?
#
loop_
_entity_poly.entity_id
_entity_poly.type
_entity_poly.pdbx_seq_one_letter_code
_entity_poly.pdbx_strand_id
1 'polypeptide(L)'
;MKPTAQRRRDRRDLLDNLLSRALRGNLTTAEAALMVESVREEQRAYDQTRRSLAETGTAYGKHRAAADDAIRELEQRALDAEEQLTAYRSVLGPRPLDRIRDAQRRAEQAEAEVEGYRAAEKYRQAAADTFAGRLDAIRQQTAEGLAEGFEELTKRAEQAEELQRAAHQCSNDAEAARAEAEQQLAEQRQALATALHAHGDHEWPALIDWAAQAHEWAARAAVKADRKRVEELEHERAVIAAALHDARHKANRYRLAWYACRRDRKADRAAMAAERPIVEAAHRAAAHGSELFAAGRTKADREIGRRILSAFAFRREFQARATVADEYADIVRATLAELCPDDCPCRAVCLAVYP
;
A
#
# COMPACT_ATOMS: atom_id res chain seq x y z
N MET A 1 -35.38 -41.53 -0.97
CA MET A 1 -35.01 -40.20 -0.42
C MET A 1 -35.10 -40.24 1.10
N LYS A 2 -34.02 -39.94 1.84
CA LYS A 2 -34.10 -39.78 3.30
C LYS A 2 -35.02 -38.59 3.59
N PRO A 3 -35.99 -38.69 4.52
CA PRO A 3 -36.74 -37.51 4.94
C PRO A 3 -35.76 -36.48 5.46
N THR A 4 -35.80 -35.26 4.90
CA THR A 4 -34.93 -34.16 5.29
C THR A 4 -35.09 -33.91 6.79
N ALA A 5 -34.01 -33.51 7.49
CA ALA A 5 -34.06 -33.22 8.92
C ALA A 5 -35.20 -32.24 9.28
N GLN A 6 -35.53 -31.34 8.34
CA GLN A 6 -36.67 -30.45 8.41
C GLN A 6 -38.01 -31.18 8.56
N ARG A 7 -38.32 -32.16 7.70
CA ARG A 7 -39.57 -32.94 7.81
C ARG A 7 -39.73 -33.66 9.14
N ARG A 8 -38.62 -34.07 9.78
CA ARG A 8 -38.66 -34.68 11.12
C ARG A 8 -38.96 -33.66 12.21
N ARG A 9 -38.46 -32.42 12.07
CA ARG A 9 -38.79 -31.32 12.97
C ARG A 9 -40.25 -30.92 12.81
N ASP A 10 -40.69 -30.67 11.58
CA ASP A 10 -42.07 -30.26 11.27
C ASP A 10 -43.10 -31.27 11.83
N ARG A 11 -42.82 -32.58 11.74
CA ARG A 11 -43.69 -33.63 12.31
C ARG A 11 -43.67 -33.69 13.83
N ARG A 12 -42.53 -33.44 14.48
CA ARG A 12 -42.46 -33.34 15.95
C ARG A 12 -43.23 -32.14 16.44
N ASP A 13 -43.06 -30.99 15.79
CA ASP A 13 -43.79 -29.78 16.13
C ASP A 13 -45.30 -29.97 15.95
N LEU A 14 -45.73 -30.68 14.89
CA LEU A 14 -47.13 -31.08 14.71
C LEU A 14 -47.62 -31.99 15.84
N LEU A 15 -46.87 -33.04 16.19
CA LEU A 15 -47.22 -33.97 17.27
C LEU A 15 -47.30 -33.26 18.63
N ASP A 16 -46.36 -32.38 18.96
CA ASP A 16 -46.34 -31.62 20.21
C ASP A 16 -47.55 -30.69 20.34
N ASN A 17 -47.95 -30.06 19.23
CA ASN A 17 -49.18 -29.26 19.15
C ASN A 17 -50.44 -30.12 19.36
N LEU A 18 -50.52 -31.28 18.71
CA LEU A 18 -51.65 -32.21 18.85
C LEU A 18 -51.75 -32.78 20.28
N LEU A 19 -50.61 -33.15 20.89
CA LEU A 19 -50.53 -33.61 22.28
C LEU A 19 -50.97 -32.52 23.26
N SER A 20 -50.51 -31.30 23.07
CA SER A 20 -50.91 -30.16 23.91
C SER A 20 -52.42 -29.90 23.87
N ARG A 21 -53.06 -30.12 22.72
CA ARG A 21 -54.51 -30.00 22.58
C ARG A 21 -55.27 -31.20 23.14
N ALA A 22 -54.73 -32.41 22.98
CA ALA A 22 -55.27 -33.62 23.59
C ALA A 22 -55.30 -33.51 25.12
N LEU A 23 -54.23 -32.99 25.73
CA LEU A 23 -54.15 -32.76 27.19
C LEU A 23 -55.18 -31.73 27.69
N ARG A 24 -55.63 -30.81 26.84
CA ARG A 24 -56.68 -29.83 27.17
C ARG A 24 -58.10 -30.34 26.88
N GLY A 25 -58.24 -31.57 26.38
CA GLY A 25 -59.54 -32.15 26.01
C GLY A 25 -60.17 -31.57 24.73
N ASN A 26 -59.42 -30.80 23.95
CA ASN A 26 -59.93 -30.05 22.78
C ASN A 26 -59.46 -30.65 21.44
N LEU A 27 -59.31 -31.98 21.41
CA LEU A 27 -58.88 -32.70 20.21
C LEU A 27 -60.12 -33.12 19.40
N THR A 28 -60.20 -32.67 18.16
CA THR A 28 -61.24 -33.13 17.24
C THR A 28 -60.93 -34.53 16.73
N THR A 29 -61.94 -35.25 16.23
CA THR A 29 -61.75 -36.59 15.64
C THR A 29 -60.75 -36.59 14.48
N ALA A 30 -60.74 -35.54 13.66
CA ALA A 30 -59.79 -35.40 12.56
C ALA A 30 -58.35 -35.23 13.06
N GLU A 31 -58.15 -34.42 14.10
CA GLU A 31 -56.84 -34.24 14.74
C GLU A 31 -56.35 -35.50 15.45
N ALA A 32 -57.25 -36.27 16.06
CA ALA A 32 -56.94 -37.58 16.62
C ALA A 32 -56.46 -38.57 15.53
N ALA A 33 -57.10 -38.57 14.36
CA ALA A 33 -56.67 -39.39 13.23
C ALA A 33 -55.27 -39.00 12.73
N LEU A 34 -54.99 -37.69 12.59
CA LEU A 34 -53.68 -37.18 12.22
C LEU A 34 -52.58 -37.54 13.24
N MET A 35 -52.92 -37.51 14.53
CA MET A 35 -52.00 -37.94 15.60
C MET A 35 -51.66 -39.43 15.47
N VAL A 36 -52.66 -40.30 15.26
CA VAL A 36 -52.45 -41.74 15.07
C VAL A 36 -51.61 -42.03 13.83
N GLU A 37 -51.86 -41.33 12.73
CA GLU A 37 -51.06 -41.45 11.50
C GLU A 37 -49.61 -41.03 11.74
N SER A 38 -49.39 -39.89 12.40
CA SER A 38 -48.05 -39.39 12.74
C SER A 38 -47.27 -40.36 13.63
N VAL A 39 -47.92 -40.98 14.62
CA VAL A 39 -47.30 -42.02 15.47
C VAL A 39 -46.93 -43.26 14.65
N ARG A 40 -47.80 -43.72 13.76
CA ARG A 40 -47.51 -44.87 12.88
C ARG A 40 -46.35 -44.57 11.94
N GLU A 41 -46.24 -43.35 11.42
CA GLU A 41 -45.10 -42.95 10.61
C GLU A 41 -43.78 -42.93 11.39
N GLU A 42 -43.78 -42.41 12.62
CA GLU A 42 -42.58 -42.42 13.48
C GLU A 42 -42.17 -43.85 13.85
N GLN A 43 -43.13 -44.75 14.12
CA GLN A 43 -42.85 -46.17 14.32
C GLN A 43 -42.23 -46.83 13.08
N ARG A 44 -42.78 -46.57 11.88
CA ARG A 44 -42.19 -47.08 10.62
C ARG A 44 -40.77 -46.55 10.41
N ALA A 45 -40.53 -45.27 10.69
CA ALA A 45 -39.21 -44.66 10.56
C ALA A 45 -38.20 -45.24 11.57
N TYR A 46 -38.65 -45.51 12.80
CA TYR A 46 -37.86 -46.17 13.82
C TYR A 46 -37.49 -47.60 13.40
N ASP A 47 -38.47 -48.40 12.97
CA ASP A 47 -38.24 -49.78 12.51
C ASP A 47 -37.31 -49.84 11.30
N GLN A 48 -37.46 -48.89 10.36
CA GLN A 48 -36.56 -48.77 9.21
C GLN A 48 -35.13 -48.44 9.65
N THR A 49 -34.97 -47.52 10.60
CA THR A 49 -33.65 -47.17 11.16
C THR A 49 -33.03 -48.36 11.88
N ARG A 50 -33.81 -49.08 12.67
CA ARG A 50 -33.37 -50.30 13.36
C ARG A 50 -32.94 -51.38 12.39
N ARG A 51 -33.69 -51.63 11.30
CA ARG A 51 -33.31 -52.58 10.24
C ARG A 51 -32.02 -52.16 9.56
N SER A 52 -31.88 -50.89 9.17
CA SER A 52 -30.66 -50.38 8.55
C SER A 52 -29.43 -50.47 9.47
N LEU A 53 -29.60 -50.23 10.78
CA LEU A 53 -28.53 -50.44 11.77
C LEU A 53 -28.16 -51.91 11.93
N ALA A 54 -29.13 -52.82 11.92
CA ALA A 54 -28.87 -54.26 11.98
C ALA A 54 -28.15 -54.76 10.71
N GLU A 55 -28.56 -54.29 9.53
CA GLU A 55 -27.93 -54.62 8.25
C GLU A 55 -26.49 -54.10 8.18
N THR A 56 -26.27 -52.84 8.58
CA THR A 56 -24.91 -52.26 8.63
C THR A 56 -24.05 -52.96 9.66
N GLY A 57 -24.56 -53.28 10.85
CA GLY A 57 -23.85 -54.06 11.86
C GLY A 57 -23.45 -55.45 11.34
N THR A 58 -24.34 -56.12 10.61
CA THR A 58 -24.05 -57.41 9.96
C THR A 58 -22.97 -57.26 8.88
N ALA A 59 -23.04 -56.21 8.06
CA ALA A 59 -22.03 -55.93 7.04
C ALA A 59 -20.66 -55.65 7.65
N TYR A 60 -20.58 -54.82 8.70
CA TYR A 60 -19.34 -54.58 9.45
C TYR A 60 -18.78 -55.86 10.07
N GLY A 61 -19.65 -56.72 10.62
CA GLY A 61 -19.24 -58.03 11.14
C GLY A 61 -18.60 -58.91 10.06
N LYS A 62 -19.18 -58.96 8.86
CA LYS A 62 -18.61 -59.70 7.72
C LYS A 62 -17.28 -59.11 7.25
N HIS A 63 -17.17 -57.79 7.14
CA HIS A 63 -15.91 -57.13 6.75
C HIS A 63 -14.81 -57.35 7.78
N ARG A 64 -15.16 -57.31 9.07
CA ARG A 64 -14.21 -57.60 10.14
C ARG A 64 -13.74 -59.05 10.10
N ALA A 65 -14.66 -60.01 9.97
CA ALA A 65 -14.29 -61.42 9.84
C ALA A 65 -13.38 -61.66 8.63
N ALA A 66 -13.69 -61.06 7.48
CA ALA A 66 -12.86 -61.14 6.28
C ALA A 66 -11.47 -60.50 6.48
N ALA A 67 -11.39 -59.38 7.19
CA ALA A 67 -10.11 -58.76 7.53
C ALA A 67 -9.29 -59.64 8.49
N ASP A 68 -9.93 -60.21 9.50
CA ASP A 68 -9.29 -61.12 10.46
C ASP A 68 -8.80 -62.41 9.78
N ASP A 69 -9.56 -62.94 8.82
CA ASP A 69 -9.14 -64.09 8.00
C ASP A 69 -7.94 -63.72 7.10
N ALA A 70 -7.96 -62.55 6.46
CA ALA A 70 -6.85 -62.08 5.62
C ALA A 70 -5.59 -61.83 6.45
N ILE A 71 -5.72 -61.31 7.68
CA ILE A 71 -4.61 -61.15 8.63
C ILE A 71 -4.03 -62.52 8.97
N ARG A 72 -4.87 -63.49 9.35
CA ARG A 72 -4.41 -64.86 9.65
C ARG A 72 -3.69 -65.52 8.46
N GLU A 73 -4.18 -65.32 7.25
CA GLU A 73 -3.51 -65.83 6.03
C GLU A 73 -2.16 -65.15 5.77
N LEU A 74 -2.03 -63.86 6.08
CA LEU A 74 -0.76 -63.14 5.98
C LEU A 74 0.23 -63.55 7.08
N GLU A 75 -0.25 -63.74 8.30
CA GLU A 75 0.55 -64.26 9.43
C GLU A 75 1.08 -65.66 9.11
N GLN A 76 0.25 -66.56 8.58
CA GLN A 76 0.68 -67.89 8.17
C GLN A 76 1.73 -67.81 7.06
N ARG A 77 1.49 -67.00 6.02
CA ARG A 77 2.47 -66.80 4.94
C ARG A 77 3.80 -66.24 5.45
N ALA A 78 3.76 -65.35 6.46
CA ALA A 78 4.95 -64.83 7.10
C ALA A 78 5.72 -65.92 7.86
N LEU A 79 5.01 -66.77 8.63
CA LEU A 79 5.61 -67.91 9.33
C LEU A 79 6.25 -68.91 8.35
N ASP A 80 5.53 -69.28 7.30
CA ASP A 80 6.05 -70.19 6.26
C ASP A 80 7.30 -69.61 5.59
N ALA A 81 7.33 -68.29 5.34
CA ALA A 81 8.49 -67.61 4.79
C ALA A 81 9.67 -67.56 5.78
N GLU A 82 9.41 -67.39 7.08
CA GLU A 82 10.44 -67.44 8.13
C GLU A 82 11.04 -68.85 8.26
N GLU A 83 10.23 -69.90 8.17
CA GLU A 83 10.70 -71.29 8.12
C GLU A 83 11.56 -71.54 6.88
N GLN A 84 11.12 -71.10 5.71
CA GLN A 84 11.90 -71.18 4.47
C GLN A 84 13.23 -70.43 4.59
N LEU A 85 13.23 -69.20 5.13
CA LEU A 85 14.45 -68.42 5.36
C LEU A 85 15.39 -69.11 6.35
N THR A 86 14.84 -69.80 7.36
CA THR A 86 15.63 -70.58 8.32
C THR A 86 16.25 -71.81 7.65
N ALA A 87 15.51 -72.49 6.78
CA ALA A 87 16.04 -73.59 5.96
C ALA A 87 17.11 -73.11 4.97
N TYR A 88 16.93 -71.94 4.33
CA TYR A 88 17.96 -71.37 3.46
C TYR A 88 19.21 -70.95 4.24
N ARG A 89 19.06 -70.42 5.46
CA ARG A 89 20.19 -70.07 6.33
C ARG A 89 21.02 -71.28 6.74
N SER A 90 20.38 -72.42 7.00
CA SER A 90 21.10 -73.64 7.36
C SER A 90 21.92 -74.20 6.19
N VAL A 91 21.43 -74.06 4.95
CA VAL A 91 22.11 -74.53 3.73
C VAL A 91 23.23 -73.57 3.28
N LEU A 92 22.99 -72.26 3.29
CA LEU A 92 23.91 -71.26 2.73
C LEU A 92 24.91 -70.69 3.76
N GLY A 93 24.69 -70.95 5.05
CA GLY A 93 25.44 -70.33 6.15
C GLY A 93 25.08 -68.84 6.33
N PRO A 94 25.60 -68.19 7.39
CA PRO A 94 25.21 -66.81 7.74
C PRO A 94 25.71 -65.75 6.75
N ARG A 95 26.88 -65.96 6.14
CA ARG A 95 27.62 -64.93 5.39
C ARG A 95 26.96 -64.41 4.09
N PRO A 96 26.25 -65.20 3.28
CA PRO A 96 25.65 -64.70 2.03
C PRO A 96 24.44 -63.80 2.26
N LEU A 97 23.61 -64.12 3.25
CA LEU A 97 22.39 -63.36 3.55
C LEU A 97 22.70 -62.03 4.22
N ASP A 98 23.73 -61.97 5.07
CA ASP A 98 24.20 -60.71 5.66
C ASP A 98 24.71 -59.74 4.59
N ARG A 99 25.40 -60.23 3.55
CA ARG A 99 25.84 -59.40 2.42
C ARG A 99 24.68 -58.85 1.59
N ILE A 100 23.62 -59.63 1.40
CA ILE A 100 22.40 -59.18 0.70
C ILE A 100 21.68 -58.12 1.53
N ARG A 101 21.56 -58.31 2.85
CA ARG A 101 20.98 -57.32 3.76
C ARG A 101 21.80 -56.03 3.80
N ASP A 102 23.12 -56.12 3.79
CA ASP A 102 23.99 -54.94 3.69
C ASP A 102 23.90 -54.24 2.34
N ALA A 103 23.64 -54.98 1.26
CA ALA A 103 23.37 -54.39 -0.05
C ALA A 103 22.00 -53.69 -0.07
N GLN A 104 20.96 -54.30 0.51
CA GLN A 104 19.63 -53.71 0.64
C GLN A 104 19.67 -52.44 1.50
N ARG A 105 20.32 -52.47 2.67
CA ARG A 105 20.47 -51.27 3.52
C ARG A 105 21.19 -50.15 2.79
N ARG A 106 22.22 -50.46 2.00
CA ARG A 106 22.91 -49.45 1.18
C ARG A 106 22.03 -48.90 0.06
N ALA A 107 21.19 -49.74 -0.55
CA ALA A 107 20.21 -49.31 -1.55
C ALA A 107 19.14 -48.39 -0.93
N GLU A 108 18.57 -48.79 0.21
CA GLU A 108 17.59 -47.98 0.96
C GLU A 108 18.20 -46.63 1.41
N GLN A 109 19.45 -46.63 1.88
CA GLN A 109 20.17 -45.39 2.22
C GLN A 109 20.37 -44.50 0.98
N ALA A 110 20.78 -45.07 -0.15
CA ALA A 110 20.95 -44.32 -1.39
C ALA A 110 19.61 -43.75 -1.92
N GLU A 111 18.52 -44.51 -1.80
CA GLU A 111 17.18 -44.03 -2.14
C GLU A 111 16.74 -42.88 -1.23
N ALA A 112 16.95 -43.01 0.08
CA ALA A 112 16.66 -41.95 1.04
C ALA A 112 17.49 -40.67 0.77
N GLU A 113 18.76 -40.81 0.38
CA GLU A 113 19.60 -39.68 -0.05
C GLU A 113 19.05 -39.01 -1.31
N VAL A 114 18.69 -39.78 -2.33
CA VAL A 114 18.09 -39.26 -3.58
C VAL A 114 16.76 -38.56 -3.30
N GLU A 115 15.93 -39.11 -2.42
CA GLU A 115 14.69 -38.48 -1.99
C GLU A 115 14.95 -37.17 -1.24
N GLY A 116 15.97 -37.15 -0.37
CA GLY A 116 16.46 -35.93 0.28
C GLY A 116 16.89 -34.86 -0.72
N TYR A 117 17.65 -35.22 -1.76
CA TYR A 117 18.02 -34.30 -2.84
C TYR A 117 16.82 -33.79 -3.62
N ARG A 118 15.85 -34.65 -3.94
CA ARG A 118 14.61 -34.26 -4.63
C ARG A 118 13.76 -33.30 -3.78
N ALA A 119 13.67 -33.54 -2.48
CA ALA A 119 12.98 -32.65 -1.55
C ALA A 119 13.67 -31.28 -1.47
N ALA A 120 15.01 -31.26 -1.38
CA ALA A 120 15.78 -30.03 -1.40
C ALA A 120 15.62 -29.26 -2.72
N GLU A 121 15.57 -29.94 -3.87
CA GLU A 121 15.36 -29.32 -5.17
C GLU A 121 13.95 -28.73 -5.31
N LYS A 122 12.91 -29.44 -4.84
CA LYS A 122 11.55 -28.88 -4.76
C LYS A 122 11.51 -27.62 -3.90
N TYR A 123 12.23 -27.60 -2.79
CA TYR A 123 12.31 -26.41 -1.94
C TYR A 123 13.03 -25.25 -2.64
N ARG A 124 14.14 -25.51 -3.35
CA ARG A 124 14.83 -24.48 -4.15
C ARG A 124 13.93 -23.93 -5.25
N GLN A 125 13.19 -24.79 -5.95
CA GLN A 125 12.28 -24.38 -7.01
C GLN A 125 11.14 -23.51 -6.46
N ALA A 126 10.51 -23.93 -5.35
CA ALA A 126 9.49 -23.12 -4.69
C ALA A 126 10.03 -21.76 -4.20
N ALA A 127 11.28 -21.73 -3.71
CA ALA A 127 11.93 -20.48 -3.34
C ALA A 127 12.17 -19.59 -4.57
N ALA A 128 12.66 -20.15 -5.68
CA ALA A 128 12.87 -19.44 -6.94
C ALA A 128 11.57 -18.85 -7.49
N ASP A 129 10.47 -19.62 -7.48
CA ASP A 129 9.14 -19.17 -7.90
C ASP A 129 8.62 -18.03 -7.02
N THR A 130 8.87 -18.12 -5.70
CA THR A 130 8.52 -17.05 -4.75
C THR A 130 9.31 -15.76 -5.03
N PHE A 131 10.60 -15.86 -5.35
CA PHE A 131 11.41 -14.71 -5.70
C PHE A 131 11.01 -14.10 -7.04
N ALA A 132 10.72 -14.92 -8.05
CA ALA A 132 10.22 -14.46 -9.34
C ALA A 132 8.90 -13.69 -9.19
N GLY A 133 7.93 -14.26 -8.46
CA GLY A 133 6.65 -13.60 -8.19
C GLY A 133 6.81 -12.27 -7.43
N ARG A 134 7.73 -12.20 -6.47
CA ARG A 134 8.03 -10.94 -5.75
C ARG A 134 8.67 -9.89 -6.66
N LEU A 135 9.58 -10.29 -7.54
CA LEU A 135 10.22 -9.36 -8.49
C LEU A 135 9.21 -8.78 -9.48
N ASP A 136 8.28 -9.60 -9.97
CA ASP A 136 7.24 -9.13 -10.88
C ASP A 136 6.24 -8.21 -10.18
N ALA A 137 5.88 -8.50 -8.92
CA ALA A 137 5.07 -7.58 -8.12
C ALA A 137 5.76 -6.22 -7.89
N ILE A 138 7.07 -6.21 -7.60
CA ILE A 138 7.84 -4.95 -7.45
C ILE A 138 7.89 -4.19 -8.78
N ARG A 139 8.10 -4.87 -9.90
CA ARG A 139 8.09 -4.26 -11.24
C ARG A 139 6.75 -3.62 -11.55
N GLN A 140 5.66 -4.33 -11.28
CA GLN A 140 4.31 -3.83 -11.48
C GLN A 140 4.04 -2.60 -10.61
N GLN A 141 4.32 -2.68 -9.31
CA GLN A 141 4.12 -1.56 -8.39
C GLN A 141 4.96 -0.33 -8.80
N THR A 142 6.19 -0.55 -9.27
CA THR A 142 7.06 0.53 -9.75
C THR A 142 6.52 1.14 -11.05
N ALA A 143 6.03 0.33 -11.98
CA ALA A 143 5.46 0.80 -13.23
C ALA A 143 4.17 1.61 -12.99
N GLU A 144 3.29 1.12 -12.11
CA GLU A 144 2.05 1.81 -11.71
C GLU A 144 2.38 3.14 -11.01
N GLY A 145 3.29 3.14 -10.03
CA GLY A 145 3.69 4.37 -9.34
C GLY A 145 4.38 5.39 -10.26
N LEU A 146 5.16 4.94 -11.25
CA LEU A 146 5.72 5.85 -12.26
C LEU A 146 4.64 6.41 -13.18
N ALA A 147 3.67 5.60 -13.61
CA ALA A 147 2.56 6.06 -14.45
C ALA A 147 1.71 7.11 -13.73
N GLU A 148 1.35 6.88 -12.47
CA GLU A 148 0.64 7.85 -11.63
C GLU A 148 1.45 9.14 -11.45
N GLY A 149 2.76 9.01 -11.19
CA GLY A 149 3.66 10.17 -11.07
C GLY A 149 3.76 10.99 -12.35
N PHE A 150 3.80 10.36 -13.53
CA PHE A 150 3.79 11.06 -14.81
C PHE A 150 2.46 11.77 -15.08
N GLU A 151 1.33 11.15 -14.73
CA GLU A 151 0.02 11.78 -14.87
C GLU A 151 -0.10 13.03 -13.98
N GLU A 152 0.36 12.96 -12.72
CA GLU A 152 0.36 14.11 -11.82
C GLU A 152 1.29 15.24 -12.31
N LEU A 153 2.49 14.90 -12.80
CA LEU A 153 3.41 15.89 -13.37
C LEU A 153 2.82 16.56 -14.62
N THR A 154 2.09 15.82 -15.44
CA THR A 154 1.41 16.37 -16.63
C THR A 154 0.32 17.36 -16.21
N LYS A 155 -0.52 17.00 -15.23
CA LYS A 155 -1.55 17.91 -14.69
C LYS A 155 -0.94 19.18 -14.09
N ARG A 156 0.19 19.06 -13.37
CA ARG A 156 0.89 20.24 -12.81
C ARG A 156 1.50 21.12 -13.89
N ALA A 157 1.99 20.54 -14.99
CA ALA A 157 2.48 21.30 -16.13
C ALA A 157 1.34 22.08 -16.82
N GLU A 158 0.19 21.43 -17.06
CA GLU A 158 -1.00 22.07 -17.61
C GLU A 158 -1.49 23.23 -16.72
N GLN A 159 -1.57 23.02 -15.40
CA GLN A 159 -1.93 24.07 -14.44
C GLN A 159 -0.93 25.23 -14.44
N ALA A 160 0.37 24.96 -14.56
CA ALA A 160 1.39 25.99 -14.64
C ALA A 160 1.24 26.84 -15.92
N GLU A 161 0.94 26.21 -17.06
CA GLU A 161 0.65 26.92 -18.31
C GLU A 161 -0.62 27.78 -18.22
N GLU A 162 -1.68 27.29 -17.58
CA GLU A 162 -2.91 28.05 -17.34
C GLU A 162 -2.66 29.27 -16.45
N LEU A 163 -1.90 29.11 -15.37
CA LEU A 163 -1.51 30.22 -14.50
C LEU A 163 -0.66 31.24 -15.23
N GLN A 164 0.27 30.79 -16.09
CA GLN A 164 1.06 31.69 -16.91
C GLN A 164 0.21 32.47 -17.92
N ARG A 165 -0.78 31.82 -18.55
CA ARG A 165 -1.75 32.48 -19.43
C ARG A 165 -2.58 33.53 -18.68
N ALA A 166 -3.08 33.18 -17.49
CA ALA A 166 -3.86 34.10 -16.65
C ALA A 166 -3.02 35.30 -16.19
N ALA A 167 -1.76 35.08 -15.80
CA ALA A 167 -0.84 36.15 -15.42
C ALA A 167 -0.55 37.09 -16.59
N HIS A 168 -0.34 36.54 -17.80
CA HIS A 168 -0.13 37.34 -19.00
C HIS A 168 -1.36 38.18 -19.35
N GLN A 169 -2.56 37.60 -19.27
CA GLN A 169 -3.81 38.33 -19.49
C GLN A 169 -4.00 39.46 -18.49
N CYS A 170 -3.75 39.21 -17.19
CA CYS A 170 -3.81 40.24 -16.16
C CYS A 170 -2.80 41.37 -16.40
N SER A 171 -1.61 41.06 -16.91
CA SER A 171 -0.62 42.07 -17.32
C SER A 171 -1.14 42.93 -18.47
N ASN A 172 -1.72 42.31 -19.51
CA ASN A 172 -2.27 43.04 -20.66
C ASN A 172 -3.45 43.93 -20.24
N ASP A 173 -4.33 43.43 -19.37
CA ASP A 173 -5.46 44.20 -18.83
C ASP A 173 -4.96 45.40 -17.99
N ALA A 174 -3.88 45.20 -17.22
CA ALA A 174 -3.26 46.27 -16.44
C ALA A 174 -2.60 47.34 -17.34
N GLU A 175 -1.96 46.94 -18.44
CA GLU A 175 -1.40 47.86 -19.44
C GLU A 175 -2.50 48.64 -20.16
N ALA A 176 -3.60 47.97 -20.54
CA ALA A 176 -4.76 48.62 -21.14
C ALA A 176 -5.40 49.64 -20.19
N ALA A 177 -5.58 49.28 -18.92
CA ALA A 177 -6.10 50.19 -17.90
C ALA A 177 -5.18 51.39 -17.66
N ARG A 178 -3.85 51.20 -17.70
CA ARG A 178 -2.88 52.31 -17.64
C ARG A 178 -3.00 53.23 -18.84
N ALA A 179 -3.07 52.68 -20.05
CA ALA A 179 -3.23 53.47 -21.26
C ALA A 179 -4.53 54.29 -21.26
N GLU A 180 -5.65 53.70 -20.81
CA GLU A 180 -6.92 54.40 -20.66
C GLU A 180 -6.82 55.53 -19.61
N ALA A 181 -6.20 55.26 -18.46
CA ALA A 181 -5.99 56.28 -17.43
C ALA A 181 -5.10 57.43 -17.90
N GLU A 182 -4.03 57.14 -18.66
CA GLU A 182 -3.17 58.14 -19.28
C GLU A 182 -3.93 58.99 -20.31
N GLN A 183 -4.79 58.37 -21.13
CA GLN A 183 -5.65 59.07 -22.07
C GLN A 183 -6.64 60.00 -21.36
N GLN A 184 -7.33 59.50 -20.33
CA GLN A 184 -8.26 60.32 -19.51
C GLN A 184 -7.53 61.50 -18.87
N LEU A 185 -6.31 61.29 -18.37
CA LEU A 185 -5.50 62.37 -17.80
C LEU A 185 -5.10 63.41 -18.87
N ALA A 186 -4.76 62.97 -20.08
CA ALA A 186 -4.45 63.86 -21.20
C ALA A 186 -5.67 64.69 -21.62
N GLU A 187 -6.85 64.06 -21.72
CA GLU A 187 -8.12 64.74 -22.01
C GLU A 187 -8.46 65.76 -20.92
N GLN A 188 -8.31 65.41 -19.64
CA GLN A 188 -8.50 66.33 -18.52
C GLN A 188 -7.52 67.51 -18.56
N ARG A 189 -6.24 67.26 -18.87
CA ARG A 189 -5.22 68.33 -19.03
C ARG A 189 -5.57 69.27 -20.18
N GLN A 190 -6.05 68.75 -21.30
CA GLN A 190 -6.46 69.55 -22.45
C GLN A 190 -7.74 70.35 -22.16
N ALA A 191 -8.73 69.74 -21.50
CA ALA A 191 -9.94 70.43 -21.05
C ALA A 191 -9.61 71.56 -20.08
N LEU A 192 -8.72 71.30 -19.11
CA LEU A 192 -8.24 72.31 -18.18
C LEU A 192 -7.51 73.45 -18.92
N ALA A 193 -6.57 73.13 -19.81
CA ALA A 193 -5.86 74.14 -20.60
C ALA A 193 -6.81 75.02 -21.44
N THR A 194 -7.87 74.42 -22.00
CA THR A 194 -8.90 75.12 -22.76
C THR A 194 -9.74 76.04 -21.88
N ALA A 195 -10.16 75.56 -20.70
CA ALA A 195 -10.89 76.34 -19.71
C ALA A 195 -10.06 77.52 -19.19
N LEU A 196 -8.76 77.30 -18.92
CA LEU A 196 -7.82 78.35 -18.51
C LEU A 196 -7.62 79.41 -19.61
N HIS A 197 -7.68 79.03 -20.88
CA HIS A 197 -7.59 79.99 -21.98
C HIS A 197 -8.88 80.80 -22.19
N ALA A 198 -10.05 80.24 -21.81
CA ALA A 198 -11.35 80.89 -21.96
C ALA A 198 -11.66 81.88 -20.82
N HIS A 199 -11.22 81.59 -19.60
CA HIS A 199 -11.39 82.47 -18.44
C HIS A 199 -10.16 83.39 -18.28
N GLY A 200 -10.18 84.55 -18.95
CA GLY A 200 -9.19 85.61 -18.72
C GLY A 200 -9.08 86.01 -17.24
N ASP A 201 -7.91 86.53 -16.86
CA ASP A 201 -7.29 86.86 -15.54
C ASP A 201 -8.11 87.15 -14.25
N HIS A 202 -9.43 87.01 -14.19
CA HIS A 202 -10.24 87.57 -13.10
C HIS A 202 -10.94 86.55 -12.18
N GLU A 203 -10.81 85.23 -12.35
CA GLU A 203 -11.47 84.22 -11.48
C GLU A 203 -10.58 83.04 -11.02
N TRP A 204 -9.25 83.23 -11.02
CA TRP A 204 -8.29 82.17 -10.68
C TRP A 204 -8.38 81.56 -9.25
N PRO A 205 -8.69 82.30 -8.17
CA PRO A 205 -8.64 81.74 -6.82
C PRO A 205 -9.67 80.63 -6.56
N ALA A 206 -10.91 80.80 -7.05
CA ALA A 206 -11.98 79.82 -6.84
C ALA A 206 -11.75 78.51 -7.61
N LEU A 207 -11.14 78.59 -8.80
CA LEU A 207 -10.76 77.44 -9.60
C LEU A 207 -9.60 76.64 -8.98
N ILE A 208 -8.64 77.32 -8.34
CA ILE A 208 -7.54 76.66 -7.61
C ILE A 208 -8.07 75.90 -6.40
N ASP A 209 -8.98 76.50 -5.62
CA ASP A 209 -9.59 75.84 -4.46
C ASP A 209 -10.43 74.62 -4.86
N TRP A 210 -11.18 74.71 -5.96
CA TRP A 210 -11.93 73.57 -6.48
C TRP A 210 -11.02 72.45 -6.98
N ALA A 211 -9.94 72.79 -7.72
CA ALA A 211 -8.96 71.81 -8.19
C ALA A 211 -8.21 71.13 -7.03
N ALA A 212 -7.88 71.88 -5.97
CA ALA A 212 -7.27 71.33 -4.76
C ALA A 212 -8.22 70.35 -4.04
N GLN A 213 -9.50 70.70 -3.91
CA GLN A 213 -10.50 69.80 -3.33
C GLN A 213 -10.73 68.54 -4.17
N ALA A 214 -10.77 68.67 -5.50
CA ALA A 214 -10.88 67.54 -6.41
C ALA A 214 -9.65 66.61 -6.32
N HIS A 215 -8.44 67.17 -6.24
CA HIS A 215 -7.22 66.40 -5.99
C HIS A 215 -7.22 65.71 -4.63
N GLU A 216 -7.68 66.38 -3.58
CA GLU A 216 -7.79 65.78 -2.25
C GLU A 216 -8.79 64.62 -2.22
N TRP A 217 -9.94 64.76 -2.88
CA TRP A 217 -10.92 63.69 -3.01
C TRP A 217 -10.38 62.50 -3.81
N ALA A 218 -9.71 62.75 -4.93
CA ALA A 218 -9.07 61.72 -5.74
C ALA A 218 -7.97 60.98 -4.94
N ALA A 219 -7.14 61.71 -4.19
CA ALA A 219 -6.11 61.12 -3.33
C ALA A 219 -6.72 60.27 -2.21
N ARG A 220 -7.80 60.72 -1.56
CA ARG A 220 -8.51 59.94 -0.53
C ARG A 220 -9.15 58.68 -1.12
N ALA A 221 -9.71 58.77 -2.33
CA ALA A 221 -10.28 57.63 -3.03
C ALA A 221 -9.20 56.60 -3.41
N ALA A 222 -8.05 57.05 -3.92
CA ALA A 222 -6.91 56.20 -4.24
C ALA A 222 -6.36 55.48 -3.00
N VAL A 223 -6.15 56.19 -1.90
CA VAL A 223 -5.71 55.60 -0.61
C VAL A 223 -6.71 54.56 -0.10
N LYS A 224 -8.01 54.80 -0.27
CA LYS A 224 -9.05 53.83 0.14
C LYS A 224 -9.04 52.58 -0.74
N ALA A 225 -8.82 52.71 -2.05
CA ALA A 225 -8.69 51.58 -2.97
C ALA A 225 -7.42 50.76 -2.67
N ASP A 226 -6.28 51.42 -2.46
CA ASP A 226 -5.02 50.78 -2.08
C ASP A 226 -5.12 50.05 -0.75
N ARG A 227 -5.76 50.65 0.25
CA ARG A 227 -6.01 49.99 1.54
C ARG A 227 -6.79 48.69 1.38
N LYS A 228 -7.88 48.72 0.59
CA LYS A 228 -8.67 47.51 0.32
C LYS A 228 -7.81 46.45 -0.39
N ARG A 229 -6.96 46.85 -1.33
CA ARG A 229 -6.06 45.93 -2.04
C ARG A 229 -5.01 45.32 -1.12
N VAL A 230 -4.46 46.08 -0.17
CA VAL A 230 -3.55 45.57 0.85
C VAL A 230 -4.27 44.58 1.76
N GLU A 231 -5.49 44.87 2.20
CA GLU A 231 -6.30 43.95 3.03
C GLU A 231 -6.60 42.62 2.28
N GLU A 232 -6.87 42.67 0.97
CA GLU A 232 -7.03 41.47 0.13
C GLU A 232 -5.74 40.64 0.03
N LEU A 233 -4.59 41.28 -0.22
CA LEU A 233 -3.30 40.61 -0.31
C LEU A 233 -2.86 40.01 1.05
N GLU A 234 -3.15 40.69 2.15
CA GLU A 234 -2.92 40.16 3.50
C GLU A 234 -3.78 38.92 3.77
N HIS A 235 -5.04 38.92 3.32
CA HIS A 235 -5.91 37.75 3.41
C HIS A 235 -5.38 36.57 2.58
N GLU A 236 -4.99 36.79 1.33
CA GLU A 236 -4.38 35.76 0.48
C GLU A 236 -3.10 35.19 1.09
N ARG A 237 -2.24 36.07 1.62
CA ARG A 237 -1.01 35.67 2.32
C ARG A 237 -1.30 34.82 3.56
N ALA A 238 -2.35 35.14 4.32
CA ALA A 238 -2.77 34.35 5.46
C ALA A 238 -3.27 32.96 5.06
N VAL A 239 -4.03 32.85 3.96
CA VAL A 239 -4.50 31.56 3.41
C VAL A 239 -3.32 30.69 2.98
N ILE A 240 -2.33 31.24 2.27
CA ILE A 240 -1.12 30.52 1.85
C ILE A 240 -0.30 30.08 3.08
N ALA A 241 -0.14 30.94 4.08
CA ALA A 241 0.58 30.62 5.31
C ALA A 241 -0.08 29.46 6.07
N ALA A 242 -1.41 29.43 6.15
CA ALA A 242 -2.17 28.34 6.76
C ALA A 242 -1.98 27.01 6.01
N ALA A 243 -2.03 27.04 4.66
CA ALA A 243 -1.80 25.85 3.84
C ALA A 243 -0.38 25.29 4.00
N LEU A 244 0.63 26.16 4.04
CA LEU A 244 2.02 25.77 4.30
C LEU A 244 2.22 25.17 5.70
N HIS A 245 1.53 25.72 6.70
CA HIS A 245 1.56 25.18 8.06
C HIS A 245 0.97 23.76 8.12
N ASP A 246 -0.17 23.51 7.47
CA ASP A 246 -0.80 22.19 7.40
C ASP A 246 0.10 21.17 6.67
N ALA A 247 0.72 21.58 5.55
CA ALA A 247 1.68 20.75 4.82
C ALA A 247 2.88 20.36 5.69
N ARG A 248 3.45 21.30 6.45
CA ARG A 248 4.52 21.03 7.43
C ARG A 248 4.07 20.08 8.54
N HIS A 249 2.86 20.26 9.05
CA HIS A 249 2.30 19.39 10.08
C HIS A 249 2.14 17.95 9.57
N LYS A 250 1.64 17.76 8.34
CA LYS A 250 1.57 16.45 7.68
C LYS A 250 2.96 15.83 7.51
N ALA A 251 3.93 16.59 7.00
CA ALA A 251 5.31 16.12 6.84
C ALA A 251 5.93 15.67 8.18
N ASN A 252 5.71 16.43 9.26
CA ASN A 252 6.18 16.07 10.60
C ASN A 252 5.52 14.79 11.13
N ARG A 253 4.22 14.58 10.88
CA ARG A 253 3.55 13.31 11.24
C ARG A 253 4.15 12.12 10.52
N TYR A 254 4.42 12.24 9.21
CA TYR A 254 5.11 11.19 8.46
C TYR A 254 6.52 10.92 8.99
N ARG A 255 7.27 11.98 9.31
CA ARG A 255 8.62 11.86 9.87
C ARG A 255 8.61 11.17 11.24
N LEU A 256 7.67 11.51 12.12
CA LEU A 256 7.49 10.85 13.42
C LEU A 256 7.05 9.39 13.27
N ALA A 257 6.14 9.09 12.35
CA ALA A 257 5.75 7.71 12.05
C ALA A 257 6.95 6.89 11.55
N TRP A 258 7.77 7.47 10.68
CA TRP A 258 9.00 6.85 10.18
C TRP A 258 10.01 6.60 11.31
N TYR A 259 10.25 7.58 12.19
CA TYR A 259 11.12 7.39 13.37
C TYR A 259 10.56 6.36 14.36
N ALA A 260 9.24 6.27 14.52
CA ALA A 260 8.60 5.25 15.35
C ALA A 260 8.83 3.84 14.79
N CYS A 261 8.70 3.65 13.47
CA CYS A 261 9.05 2.40 12.78
C CYS A 261 10.54 2.04 12.96
N ARG A 262 11.42 3.04 12.99
CA ARG A 262 12.87 2.85 13.15
C ARG A 262 13.31 2.51 14.59
N ARG A 263 12.51 2.89 15.60
CA ARG A 263 12.78 2.55 17.02
C ARG A 263 12.55 1.07 17.33
N ASP A 264 11.80 0.36 16.51
CA ASP A 264 11.71 -1.09 16.56
C ASP A 264 12.95 -1.73 15.91
N ARG A 265 14.00 -1.98 16.71
CA ARG A 265 15.28 -2.59 16.27
C ARG A 265 15.11 -3.95 15.59
N LYS A 266 13.94 -4.59 15.68
CA LYS A 266 13.60 -5.82 14.96
C LYS A 266 13.09 -5.50 13.55
N ALA A 267 12.23 -4.49 13.42
CA ALA A 267 11.76 -4.00 12.14
C ALA A 267 12.89 -3.37 11.32
N ASP A 268 13.80 -2.61 11.94
CA ASP A 268 14.96 -2.00 11.29
C ASP A 268 15.97 -3.06 10.81
N ARG A 269 16.20 -4.12 11.60
CA ARG A 269 17.02 -5.27 11.16
C ARG A 269 16.38 -6.06 10.03
N ALA A 270 15.05 -6.22 10.05
CA ALA A 270 14.32 -6.88 8.97
C ALA A 270 14.31 -6.03 7.68
N ALA A 271 14.15 -4.71 7.80
CA ALA A 271 14.22 -3.77 6.69
C ALA A 271 15.64 -3.73 6.10
N MET A 272 16.69 -3.60 6.92
CA MET A 272 18.07 -3.67 6.43
C MET A 272 18.41 -5.04 5.83
N ALA A 273 17.91 -6.15 6.39
CA ALA A 273 18.08 -7.48 5.80
C ALA A 273 17.35 -7.62 4.46
N ALA A 274 16.19 -6.97 4.29
CA ALA A 274 15.44 -6.95 3.04
C ALA A 274 16.06 -6.03 1.98
N GLU A 275 16.67 -4.91 2.39
CA GLU A 275 17.33 -3.96 1.50
C GLU A 275 18.76 -4.36 1.13
N ARG A 276 19.44 -5.15 1.98
CA ARG A 276 20.83 -5.59 1.74
C ARG A 276 21.07 -6.24 0.37
N PRO A 277 20.22 -7.15 -0.14
CA PRO A 277 20.38 -7.70 -1.48
C PRO A 277 20.30 -6.65 -2.58
N ILE A 278 19.48 -5.61 -2.40
CA ILE A 278 19.31 -4.51 -3.36
C ILE A 278 20.57 -3.63 -3.34
N VAL A 279 21.10 -3.32 -2.15
CA VAL A 279 22.34 -2.56 -2.01
C VAL A 279 23.54 -3.33 -2.59
N GLU A 280 23.64 -4.63 -2.32
CA GLU A 280 24.69 -5.49 -2.90
C GLU A 280 24.55 -5.61 -4.42
N ALA A 281 23.33 -5.70 -4.96
CA ALA A 281 23.08 -5.68 -6.40
C ALA A 281 23.48 -4.34 -7.03
N ALA A 282 23.18 -3.22 -6.37
CA ALA A 282 23.58 -1.89 -6.81
C ALA A 282 25.13 -1.74 -6.83
N HIS A 283 25.83 -2.25 -5.82
CA HIS A 283 27.30 -2.26 -5.81
C HIS A 283 27.88 -3.11 -6.93
N ARG A 284 27.32 -4.30 -7.19
CA ARG A 284 27.74 -5.14 -8.34
C ARG A 284 27.49 -4.45 -9.68
N ALA A 285 26.33 -3.81 -9.84
CA ALA A 285 26.01 -3.05 -11.05
C ALA A 285 26.96 -1.86 -11.26
N ALA A 286 27.30 -1.12 -10.21
CA ALA A 286 28.26 -0.03 -10.28
C ALA A 286 29.69 -0.51 -10.61
N ALA A 287 30.11 -1.64 -10.01
CA ALA A 287 31.40 -2.27 -10.34
C ALA A 287 31.44 -2.71 -11.80
N HIS A 288 30.40 -3.40 -12.28
CA HIS A 288 30.30 -3.82 -13.67
C HIS A 288 30.22 -2.65 -14.65
N GLY A 289 29.49 -1.59 -14.31
CA GLY A 289 29.46 -0.35 -15.09
C GLY A 289 30.84 0.32 -15.18
N SER A 290 31.62 0.28 -14.11
CA SER A 290 33.01 0.77 -14.09
C SER A 290 33.93 -0.07 -14.97
N GLU A 291 33.81 -1.39 -14.92
CA GLU A 291 34.56 -2.31 -15.79
C GLU A 291 34.21 -2.12 -17.26
N LEU A 292 32.93 -2.02 -17.61
CA LEU A 292 32.48 -1.77 -18.98
C LEU A 292 32.94 -0.40 -19.49
N PHE A 293 32.94 0.61 -18.63
CA PHE A 293 33.42 1.95 -18.99
C PHE A 293 34.94 2.00 -19.20
N ALA A 294 35.72 1.36 -18.33
CA ALA A 294 37.19 1.41 -18.36
C ALA A 294 37.83 0.40 -19.33
N ALA A 295 37.30 -0.83 -19.38
CA ALA A 295 37.86 -1.94 -20.15
C ALA A 295 37.02 -2.34 -21.38
N GLY A 296 35.89 -1.66 -21.62
CA GLY A 296 35.01 -1.93 -22.77
C GLY A 296 35.74 -1.80 -24.10
N ARG A 297 35.84 -2.92 -24.83
CA ARG A 297 36.54 -2.99 -26.12
C ARG A 297 35.78 -2.25 -27.22
N THR A 298 34.45 -2.17 -27.10
CA THR A 298 33.59 -1.47 -28.07
C THR A 298 33.07 -0.14 -27.53
N LYS A 299 32.66 0.74 -28.44
CA LYS A 299 32.01 2.02 -28.09
C LYS A 299 30.67 1.81 -27.39
N ALA A 300 29.96 0.73 -27.73
CA ALA A 300 28.68 0.37 -27.12
C ALA A 300 28.86 -0.02 -25.64
N ASP A 301 29.87 -0.83 -25.31
CA ASP A 301 30.15 -1.25 -23.93
C ASP A 301 30.44 -0.05 -23.02
N ARG A 302 31.24 0.91 -23.51
CA ARG A 302 31.57 2.12 -22.75
C ARG A 302 30.37 3.03 -22.55
N GLU A 303 29.47 3.11 -23.53
CA GLU A 303 28.23 3.89 -23.39
C GLU A 303 27.26 3.24 -22.40
N ILE A 304 27.16 1.91 -22.38
CA ILE A 304 26.38 1.17 -21.37
C ILE A 304 26.96 1.40 -19.97
N GLY A 305 28.28 1.26 -19.82
CA GLY A 305 28.98 1.55 -18.55
C GLY A 305 28.74 2.98 -18.07
N ARG A 306 28.83 3.97 -18.98
CA ARG A 306 28.54 5.38 -18.69
C ARG A 306 27.12 5.60 -18.17
N ARG A 307 26.10 4.99 -18.81
CA ARG A 307 24.69 5.12 -18.40
C ARG A 307 24.41 4.49 -17.04
N ILE A 308 25.04 3.35 -16.75
CA ILE A 308 24.95 2.72 -15.43
C ILE A 308 25.56 3.65 -14.37
N LEU A 309 26.75 4.18 -14.63
CA LEU A 309 27.44 5.07 -13.69
C LEU A 309 26.73 6.42 -13.51
N SER A 310 26.13 6.99 -14.56
CA SER A 310 25.38 8.26 -14.46
C SER A 310 24.11 8.12 -13.63
N ALA A 311 23.43 6.98 -13.68
CA ALA A 311 22.30 6.68 -12.80
C ALA A 311 22.71 6.67 -11.31
N PHE A 312 23.94 6.21 -11.00
CA PHE A 312 24.49 6.27 -9.64
C PHE A 312 25.03 7.66 -9.27
N ALA A 313 25.57 8.42 -10.22
CA ALA A 313 26.04 9.79 -10.02
C ALA A 313 24.88 10.73 -9.65
N PHE A 314 23.72 10.60 -10.30
CA PHE A 314 22.51 11.36 -9.96
C PHE A 314 22.08 11.15 -8.50
N ARG A 315 22.18 9.91 -8.00
CA ARG A 315 21.89 9.60 -6.59
C ARG A 315 22.91 10.24 -5.63
N ARG A 316 24.19 10.25 -6.01
CA ARG A 316 25.25 10.93 -5.25
C ARG A 316 25.07 12.45 -5.24
N GLU A 317 24.68 13.05 -6.35
CA GLU A 317 24.34 14.49 -6.42
C GLU A 317 23.10 14.82 -5.59
N PHE A 318 22.09 13.96 -5.58
CA PHE A 318 20.91 14.14 -4.74
C PHE A 318 21.26 14.06 -3.24
N GLN A 319 22.12 13.10 -2.86
CA GLN A 319 22.65 13.00 -1.50
C GLN A 319 23.56 14.18 -1.13
N ALA A 320 24.41 14.64 -2.05
CA ALA A 320 25.28 15.80 -1.86
C ALA A 320 24.45 17.09 -1.68
N ARG A 321 23.36 17.25 -2.44
CA ARG A 321 22.42 18.37 -2.29
C ARG A 321 21.66 18.30 -0.96
N ALA A 322 21.36 17.10 -0.46
CA ALA A 322 20.77 16.93 0.87
C ALA A 322 21.76 17.33 1.98
N THR A 323 23.03 16.94 1.89
CA THR A 323 24.06 17.39 2.84
C THR A 323 24.34 18.90 2.76
N VAL A 324 24.31 19.50 1.56
CA VAL A 324 24.44 20.96 1.42
C VAL A 324 23.24 21.70 2.04
N ALA A 325 22.03 21.12 1.97
CA ALA A 325 20.87 21.68 2.65
C ALA A 325 21.01 21.60 4.18
N ASP A 326 21.58 20.52 4.71
CA ASP A 326 21.87 20.37 6.14
C ASP A 326 23.00 21.33 6.59
N GLU A 327 24.08 21.48 5.81
CA GLU A 327 25.15 22.44 6.08
C GLU A 327 24.65 23.89 6.02
N TYR A 328 23.75 24.21 5.09
CA TYR A 328 23.13 25.54 5.02
C TYR A 328 22.22 25.79 6.23
N ALA A 329 21.49 24.77 6.70
CA ALA A 329 20.71 24.86 7.93
C ALA A 329 21.61 25.09 9.16
N ASP A 330 22.78 24.43 9.22
CA ASP A 330 23.78 24.65 10.28
C ASP A 330 24.37 26.06 10.25
N ILE A 331 24.71 26.58 9.06
CA ILE A 331 25.18 27.96 8.89
C ILE A 331 24.11 28.96 9.34
N VAL A 332 22.84 28.74 8.93
CA VAL A 332 21.72 29.59 9.35
C VAL A 332 21.52 29.54 10.86
N ARG A 333 21.63 28.36 11.50
CA ARG A 333 21.56 28.22 12.96
C ARG A 333 22.72 28.91 13.67
N ALA A 334 23.95 28.76 13.19
CA ALA A 334 25.12 29.43 13.76
C ALA A 334 25.01 30.96 13.64
N THR A 335 24.59 31.45 12.47
CA THR A 335 24.38 32.89 12.22
C THR A 335 23.26 33.45 13.11
N LEU A 336 22.17 32.69 13.29
CA LEU A 336 21.09 33.08 14.21
C LEU A 336 21.53 33.06 15.68
N ALA A 337 22.44 32.16 16.06
CA ALA A 337 22.98 32.13 17.42
C ALA A 337 23.91 33.31 17.72
N GLU A 338 24.67 33.80 16.74
CA GLU A 338 25.52 34.99 16.88
C GLU A 338 24.72 36.30 16.89
N LEU A 339 23.67 36.39 16.06
CA LEU A 339 22.83 37.58 15.96
C LEU A 339 21.80 37.70 17.09
N CYS A 340 21.58 36.62 17.85
CA CYS A 340 20.51 36.52 18.84
C CYS A 340 21.08 36.02 20.19
N PRO A 341 21.48 36.93 21.10
CA PRO A 341 22.04 36.56 22.39
C PRO A 341 21.07 35.71 23.21
N ASP A 342 21.60 34.93 24.16
CA ASP A 342 20.87 33.87 24.87
C ASP A 342 19.55 34.36 25.53
N ASP A 343 19.49 35.65 25.86
CA ASP A 343 18.36 36.29 26.53
C ASP A 343 17.34 36.92 25.55
N CYS A 344 17.50 36.83 24.21
CA CYS A 344 16.48 37.38 23.30
C CYS A 344 15.18 36.57 23.42
N PRO A 345 14.04 37.20 23.74
CA PRO A 345 12.74 36.51 23.76
C PRO A 345 12.34 35.96 22.38
N CYS A 346 12.96 36.48 21.31
CA CYS A 346 12.77 36.05 19.93
C CYS A 346 13.49 34.74 19.58
N ARG A 347 14.51 34.33 20.36
CA ARG A 347 15.41 33.22 20.03
C ARG A 347 14.68 31.88 19.96
N ALA A 348 13.75 31.64 20.89
CA ALA A 348 12.93 30.44 20.90
C ALA A 348 12.06 30.31 19.64
N VAL A 349 11.59 31.44 19.11
CA VAL A 349 10.79 31.47 17.86
C VAL A 349 11.68 31.27 16.64
N CYS A 350 12.83 31.93 16.58
CA CYS A 350 13.78 31.77 15.46
C CYS A 350 14.32 30.35 15.34
N LEU A 351 14.67 29.70 16.47
CA LEU A 351 15.11 28.29 16.49
C LEU A 351 13.98 27.30 16.20
N ALA A 352 12.71 27.66 16.46
CA ALA A 352 11.56 26.82 16.13
C ALA A 352 11.16 26.90 14.64
N VAL A 353 11.46 28.01 13.96
CA VAL A 353 11.15 28.22 12.53
C VAL A 353 12.20 27.57 11.61
N TYR A 354 13.44 27.45 12.08
CA TYR A 354 14.55 26.80 11.38
C TYR A 354 15.14 25.66 12.25
N PRO A 355 14.40 24.54 12.44
CA PRO A 355 14.81 23.44 13.31
C PRO A 355 16.00 22.64 12.80
#